data_AF-G7H7P1-F1
#
_entry.id   AF-G7H7P1-F1
#
_cell.length_a   1.000
_cell.length_b   1.000
_cell.length_c   1.000
_cell.angle_alpha   90.00
_cell.angle_beta   90.00
_cell.angle_gamma   90.00
#
_symmetry.space_group_name_H-M   'P 1'
#
loop_
_entity.id
_entity.type
_entity.pdbx_description
1 polymer ?
#
loop_
_entity_poly.entity_id
_entity_poly.type
_entity_poly.pdbx_seq_one_letter_code
_entity_poly.pdbx_strand_id
1 'polypeptide(L)'
;MMLRRAQPLRTTQGATMAHEPTGTPVDVRVVRLAGGDSHLWLDPALHVYVTAMGYPRGIEGQRRTLWREHISRPGWSAYGAVAHVAPGRFGGARLRRSAHATPQRRLGRGLLPDRDAGPHEALIGIAYGYRGAPDQWWNQQLRTGLRQVGYPPEASAALLTDYFELTELHVHPDAQGHGVGQLLLTNLLADRPEARVLLSTPEVPGEENRAWSLYRRFGFSDVLRNFTFAGDPRPFAFLGRELPLSVHQQPRHDSTPPIGSR
;
A
#
# COMPACT_ATOMS: atom_id res chain seq x y z
N MET A 1 41.23 16.18 19.26
CA MET A 1 40.89 16.97 20.45
C MET A 1 39.83 16.19 21.22
N MET A 2 40.26 15.57 22.32
CA MET A 2 39.54 14.88 23.44
C MET A 2 38.35 13.94 23.10
N LEU A 3 38.53 12.61 23.07
CA LEU A 3 38.59 11.60 24.16
C LEU A 3 37.34 11.50 25.07
N ARG A 4 36.67 10.33 25.06
CA ARG A 4 36.52 9.44 26.24
C ARG A 4 35.88 8.09 25.91
N ARG A 5 36.49 7.01 26.43
CA ARG A 5 35.99 5.61 26.51
C ARG A 5 35.56 5.30 27.96
N ALA A 6 34.49 4.51 28.07
CA ALA A 6 34.06 3.48 29.07
C ALA A 6 34.22 3.76 30.61
N GLN A 7 33.24 3.45 31.48
CA GLN A 7 32.80 2.09 31.89
C GLN A 7 31.49 2.10 32.76
N PRO A 8 30.92 0.95 33.23
CA PRO A 8 29.48 0.63 33.18
C PRO A 8 28.73 0.69 34.52
N LEU A 9 27.39 0.67 34.48
CA LEU A 9 26.57 0.29 35.65
C LEU A 9 25.35 -0.58 35.28
N ARG A 10 25.38 -1.78 35.87
CA ARG A 10 24.30 -2.59 36.47
C ARG A 10 23.00 -2.87 35.70
N THR A 11 22.85 -4.16 35.48
CA THR A 11 21.64 -4.98 35.33
C THR A 11 20.45 -4.50 36.17
N THR A 12 19.33 -4.23 35.50
CA THR A 12 18.00 -4.36 36.10
C THR A 12 17.12 -5.16 35.16
N GLN A 13 16.74 -6.33 35.66
CA GLN A 13 15.69 -7.20 35.16
C GLN A 13 14.38 -6.39 35.15
N GLY A 14 13.76 -6.22 33.98
CA GLY A 14 12.51 -5.49 33.81
C GLY A 14 11.62 -6.26 32.84
N ALA A 15 10.46 -6.66 33.33
CA ALA A 15 9.50 -7.56 32.71
C ALA A 15 9.16 -7.22 31.25
N THR A 16 9.04 -8.26 30.44
CA THR A 16 8.41 -8.28 29.12
C THR A 16 6.95 -7.86 29.26
N MET A 17 6.66 -6.59 29.05
CA MET A 17 5.30 -6.10 28.84
C MET A 17 4.92 -6.41 27.39
N ALA A 18 4.02 -7.37 27.21
CA ALA A 18 3.33 -7.59 25.95
C ALA A 18 2.66 -6.28 25.52
N HIS A 19 3.04 -5.77 24.35
CA HIS A 19 2.41 -4.59 23.77
C HIS A 19 1.05 -4.99 23.20
N GLU A 20 0.00 -4.89 24.01
CA GLU A 20 -1.38 -4.98 23.53
C GLU A 20 -1.65 -3.83 22.54
N PRO A 21 -2.26 -4.08 21.37
CA PRO A 21 -2.60 -3.02 20.43
C PRO A 21 -3.69 -2.14 21.05
N THR A 22 -3.29 -0.97 21.57
CA THR A 22 -4.17 0.01 22.25
C THR A 22 -5.02 0.85 21.27
N GLY A 23 -5.41 0.27 20.13
CA GLY A 23 -6.27 0.92 19.14
C GLY A 23 -7.65 0.26 19.14
N THR A 24 -8.71 1.01 19.41
CA THR A 24 -10.06 0.51 19.10
C THR A 24 -10.14 0.17 17.61
N PRO A 25 -10.81 -0.93 17.22
CA PRO A 25 -10.96 -1.30 15.83
C PRO A 25 -11.46 -0.11 15.01
N VAL A 26 -10.70 0.26 13.97
CA VAL A 26 -11.21 1.17 12.94
C VAL A 26 -12.21 0.33 12.14
N ASP A 27 -13.46 0.74 12.12
CA ASP A 27 -14.46 0.11 11.24
C ASP A 27 -14.12 0.52 9.80
N VAL A 28 -13.50 -0.40 9.06
CA VAL A 28 -12.99 -0.18 7.71
C VAL A 28 -13.73 -1.05 6.72
N ARG A 29 -14.33 -0.41 5.73
CA ARG A 29 -14.94 -1.06 4.58
C ARG A 29 -14.07 -0.87 3.35
N VAL A 30 -13.81 -1.97 2.64
CA VAL A 30 -13.12 -1.92 1.34
C VAL A 30 -14.18 -1.79 0.23
N VAL A 31 -13.99 -0.81 -0.65
CA VAL A 31 -14.89 -0.54 -1.78
C VAL A 31 -14.11 -0.53 -3.09
N ARG A 32 -14.74 -1.04 -4.16
CA ARG A 32 -14.16 -0.95 -5.50
C ARG A 32 -14.26 0.50 -6.00
N LEU A 33 -13.18 1.00 -6.61
CA LEU A 33 -13.12 2.34 -7.16
C LEU A 33 -13.19 2.27 -8.69
N ALA A 34 -14.38 2.54 -9.24
CA ALA A 34 -14.59 2.52 -10.68
C ALA A 34 -13.88 3.70 -11.36
N GLY A 35 -13.23 3.44 -12.50
CA GLY A 35 -12.54 4.47 -13.29
C GLY A 35 -13.44 5.62 -13.75
N GLY A 36 -14.68 5.29 -14.15
CA GLY A 36 -15.69 6.28 -14.56
C GLY A 36 -16.07 7.26 -13.43
N ASP A 37 -15.96 6.80 -12.18
CA ASP A 37 -16.27 7.59 -10.99
C ASP A 37 -15.05 8.30 -10.40
N SER A 38 -13.92 8.35 -11.12
CA SER A 38 -12.68 8.96 -10.62
C SER A 38 -12.82 10.42 -10.20
N HIS A 39 -13.78 11.14 -10.76
CA HIS A 39 -14.12 12.50 -10.33
C HIS A 39 -14.63 12.58 -8.87
N LEU A 40 -15.05 11.46 -8.28
CA LEU A 40 -15.53 11.35 -6.90
C LEU A 40 -14.40 11.02 -5.92
N TRP A 41 -13.51 10.08 -6.28
CA TRP A 41 -12.54 9.50 -5.33
C TRP A 41 -11.08 9.90 -5.56
N LEU A 42 -10.72 10.48 -6.71
CA LEU A 42 -9.32 10.77 -7.06
C LEU A 42 -8.67 11.78 -6.12
N ASP A 43 -9.39 12.87 -5.77
CA ASP A 43 -8.88 13.90 -4.86
C ASP A 43 -8.61 13.35 -3.45
N PRO A 44 -9.56 12.65 -2.80
CA PRO A 44 -9.28 11.95 -1.55
C PRO A 44 -8.13 10.96 -1.64
N ALA A 45 -8.01 10.20 -2.74
CA ALA A 45 -6.96 9.20 -2.89
C ALA A 45 -5.56 9.83 -3.04
N LEU A 46 -5.46 10.92 -3.80
CA LEU A 46 -4.22 11.70 -3.92
C LEU A 46 -3.83 12.35 -2.60
N HIS A 47 -4.81 12.77 -1.79
CA HIS A 47 -4.54 13.26 -0.44
C HIS A 47 -3.92 12.15 0.43
N VAL A 48 -4.50 10.94 0.45
CA VAL A 48 -3.93 9.79 1.15
C VAL A 48 -2.51 9.50 0.68
N TYR A 49 -2.26 9.49 -0.63
CA TYR A 49 -0.93 9.29 -1.22
C TYR A 49 0.08 10.33 -0.73
N VAL A 50 -0.22 11.63 -0.87
CA VAL A 50 0.70 12.71 -0.48
C VAL A 50 0.98 12.67 1.03
N THR A 51 -0.05 12.46 1.83
CA THR A 51 0.08 12.40 3.29
C THR A 51 0.85 11.17 3.76
N ALA A 52 0.59 9.99 3.19
CA ALA A 52 1.31 8.76 3.52
C ALA A 52 2.79 8.83 3.15
N MET A 53 3.11 9.49 2.03
CA MET A 53 4.48 9.66 1.54
C MET A 53 5.22 10.84 2.17
N GLY A 54 4.53 11.69 2.95
CA GLY A 54 5.11 12.91 3.52
C GLY A 54 5.52 13.96 2.48
N TYR A 55 4.87 13.97 1.32
CA TYR A 55 5.19 14.92 0.25
C TYR A 55 4.68 16.32 0.55
N PRO A 56 5.38 17.37 0.05
CA PRO A 56 4.86 18.73 0.11
C PRO A 56 3.58 18.86 -0.73
N ARG A 57 2.73 19.82 -0.34
CA ARG A 57 1.54 20.19 -1.11
C ARG A 57 1.92 20.70 -2.49
N GLY A 58 1.09 20.44 -3.49
CA GLY A 58 1.25 20.86 -4.88
C GLY A 58 1.64 19.73 -5.84
N ILE A 59 2.14 18.59 -5.32
CA ILE A 59 2.49 17.41 -6.13
C ILE A 59 1.24 16.68 -6.67
N GLU A 60 0.06 16.93 -6.09
CA GLU A 60 -1.20 16.32 -6.48
C GLU A 60 -1.56 16.60 -7.95
N GLY A 61 -1.22 17.78 -8.48
CA GLY A 61 -1.56 18.18 -9.84
C GLY A 61 -0.95 17.28 -10.91
N GLN A 62 0.37 17.05 -10.83
CA GLN A 62 1.07 16.15 -11.75
C GLN A 62 0.60 14.71 -11.59
N ARG A 63 0.44 14.26 -10.33
CA ARG A 63 -0.02 12.89 -10.02
C ARG A 63 -1.43 12.63 -10.50
N ARG A 64 -2.32 13.62 -10.45
CA ARG A 64 -3.67 13.55 -11.00
C ARG A 64 -3.68 13.24 -12.48
N THR A 65 -2.88 13.96 -13.27
CA THR A 65 -2.79 13.72 -14.73
C THR A 65 -2.30 12.30 -15.01
N LEU A 66 -1.25 11.87 -14.30
CA LEU A 66 -0.70 10.52 -14.43
C LEU A 66 -1.73 9.44 -14.05
N TRP A 67 -2.40 9.57 -12.91
CA TRP A 67 -3.39 8.58 -12.46
C TRP A 67 -4.61 8.52 -13.39
N ARG A 68 -5.01 9.65 -14.01
CA ARG A 68 -6.06 9.66 -15.04
C ARG A 68 -5.69 8.84 -16.27
N GLU A 69 -4.44 8.91 -16.69
CA GLU A 69 -3.94 8.07 -17.78
C GLU A 69 -3.92 6.59 -17.35
N HIS A 70 -3.45 6.27 -16.15
CA HIS A 70 -3.48 4.90 -15.62
C HIS A 70 -4.89 4.29 -15.58
N ILE A 71 -5.91 5.07 -15.20
CA ILE A 71 -7.31 4.60 -15.14
C ILE A 71 -7.79 4.06 -16.50
N SER A 72 -7.24 4.58 -17.60
CA SER A 72 -7.60 4.14 -18.95
C SER A 72 -6.85 2.89 -19.43
N ARG A 73 -5.88 2.39 -18.65
CA ARG A 73 -5.04 1.26 -19.06
C ARG A 73 -5.76 -0.09 -18.97
N PRO A 74 -5.44 -1.05 -19.87
CA PRO A 74 -5.99 -2.40 -19.79
C PRO A 74 -5.75 -3.06 -18.44
N GLY A 75 -6.74 -3.80 -17.95
CA GLY A 75 -6.64 -4.51 -16.67
C GLY A 75 -6.72 -3.61 -15.42
N TRP A 76 -7.03 -2.31 -15.57
CA TRP A 76 -7.22 -1.39 -14.45
C TRP A 76 -8.12 -1.97 -13.35
N SER A 77 -7.63 -1.92 -12.11
CA SER A 77 -8.38 -2.29 -10.92
C SER A 77 -7.93 -1.41 -9.75
N ALA A 78 -8.89 -0.95 -8.95
CA ALA A 78 -8.63 -0.09 -7.80
C ALA A 78 -9.61 -0.37 -6.67
N TYR A 79 -9.11 -0.31 -5.44
CA TYR A 79 -9.87 -0.44 -4.21
C TYR A 79 -9.50 0.68 -3.23
N GLY A 80 -10.52 1.17 -2.53
CA GLY A 80 -10.41 2.17 -1.49
C GLY A 80 -10.80 1.59 -0.14
N ALA A 81 -10.12 2.03 0.91
CA ALA A 81 -10.52 1.74 2.29
C ALA A 81 -11.25 2.96 2.84
N VAL A 82 -12.49 2.79 3.26
CA VAL A 82 -13.36 3.84 3.79
C VAL A 82 -13.62 3.54 5.26
N ALA A 83 -13.51 4.56 6.11
CA ALA A 83 -13.79 4.44 7.53
C ALA A 83 -14.72 5.55 8.03
N HIS A 84 -15.48 5.24 9.07
CA HIS A 84 -16.26 6.22 9.79
C HIS A 84 -15.36 7.13 10.64
N VAL A 85 -15.43 8.43 10.37
CA VAL A 85 -14.73 9.49 11.08
C VAL A 85 -15.65 10.07 12.15
N ALA A 86 -15.60 9.52 13.36
CA ALA A 86 -16.24 10.17 14.50
C ALA A 86 -15.66 11.60 14.66
N PRO A 87 -16.50 12.65 14.83
CA PRO A 87 -16.01 14.00 15.03
C PRO A 87 -15.12 14.04 16.28
N GLY A 88 -13.82 14.21 16.08
CA GLY A 88 -12.81 14.30 17.15
C GLY A 88 -11.89 13.09 17.33
N ARG A 89 -12.20 11.91 16.77
CA ARG A 89 -11.30 10.73 16.86
C ARG A 89 -10.15 10.79 15.86
N PHE A 90 -10.44 11.33 14.68
CA PHE A 90 -9.46 11.92 13.77
C PHE A 90 -9.58 13.42 13.98
N GLY A 91 -8.65 14.03 14.72
CA GLY A 91 -8.77 15.38 15.28
C GLY A 91 -9.43 16.39 14.33
N GLY A 92 -10.67 16.76 14.66
CA GLY A 92 -11.51 17.77 14.01
C GLY A 92 -10.97 19.21 14.08
N ALA A 93 -9.65 19.38 14.19
CA ALA A 93 -8.95 20.65 14.15
C ALA A 93 -7.94 20.76 12.98
N ARG A 94 -7.69 19.70 12.19
CA ARG A 94 -6.83 19.76 10.98
C ARG A 94 -7.48 19.28 9.67
N LEU A 95 -8.67 18.67 9.72
CA LEU A 95 -9.53 18.48 8.55
C LEU A 95 -10.44 19.70 8.26
N ARG A 96 -10.42 20.72 9.14
CA ARG A 96 -11.08 22.01 8.97
C ARG A 96 -10.15 23.16 9.35
N ARG A 97 -9.26 23.54 8.42
CA ARG A 97 -8.76 24.92 8.22
C ARG A 97 -8.07 24.97 6.86
N SER A 98 -8.87 24.82 5.81
CA SER A 98 -8.54 25.38 4.50
C SER A 98 -9.50 26.54 4.32
N ALA A 99 -9.03 27.76 4.60
CA ALA A 99 -9.81 29.00 4.49
C ALA A 99 -10.15 29.39 3.04
N HIS A 100 -9.93 28.48 2.08
CA HIS A 100 -10.45 28.57 0.72
C HIS A 100 -11.25 27.30 0.44
N ALA A 101 -12.53 27.37 0.81
CA ALA A 101 -13.53 26.39 0.46
C ALA A 101 -13.69 26.34 -1.07
N THR A 102 -12.98 25.42 -1.71
CA THR A 102 -13.50 24.79 -2.93
C THR A 102 -14.69 23.95 -2.46
N PRO A 103 -15.88 24.08 -3.08
CA PRO A 103 -17.09 23.50 -2.52
C PRO A 103 -16.89 22.01 -2.29
N GLN A 104 -17.21 21.56 -1.08
CA GLN A 104 -17.43 20.17 -0.69
C GLN A 104 -18.50 19.59 -1.62
N ARG A 105 -18.12 19.29 -2.86
CA ARG A 105 -18.91 18.49 -3.77
C ARG A 105 -18.84 17.09 -3.17
N ARG A 106 -19.92 16.78 -2.46
CA ARG A 106 -20.40 15.46 -2.11
C ARG A 106 -19.75 14.43 -3.03
N LEU A 107 -19.16 13.39 -2.46
CA LEU A 107 -19.11 12.10 -3.15
C LEU A 107 -20.53 11.85 -3.66
N GLY A 108 -20.71 12.00 -4.97
CA GLY A 108 -22.00 11.97 -5.62
C GLY A 108 -22.59 10.58 -5.44
N ARG A 109 -23.63 10.51 -4.59
CA ARG A 109 -24.86 9.71 -4.75
C ARG A 109 -24.77 8.64 -5.85
N GLY A 110 -24.06 7.54 -5.59
CA GLY A 110 -23.88 6.49 -6.58
C GLY A 110 -22.98 5.32 -6.18
N LEU A 111 -22.03 5.54 -5.26
CA LEU A 111 -21.07 4.49 -4.86
C LEU A 111 -21.59 3.49 -3.82
N LEU A 112 -22.78 3.69 -3.26
CA LEU A 112 -23.33 2.92 -2.14
C LEU A 112 -24.79 2.54 -2.39
N PRO A 113 -25.15 1.26 -2.53
CA PRO A 113 -26.51 0.83 -2.33
C PRO A 113 -26.80 0.84 -0.83
N ASP A 114 -27.90 1.50 -0.49
CA ASP A 114 -28.67 1.44 0.75
C ASP A 114 -28.60 2.64 1.73
N ARG A 115 -29.77 2.91 2.29
CA ARG A 115 -30.38 4.22 2.55
C ARG A 115 -29.97 4.96 3.83
N ASP A 116 -28.84 4.63 4.46
CA ASP A 116 -28.43 5.24 5.75
C ASP A 116 -26.95 5.69 5.82
N ALA A 117 -26.39 6.24 4.74
CA ALA A 117 -25.05 6.83 4.77
C ALA A 117 -25.02 8.14 5.59
N GLY A 118 -24.79 8.02 6.90
CA GLY A 118 -24.60 9.14 7.82
C GLY A 118 -23.38 10.02 7.49
N PRO A 119 -23.31 11.25 8.03
CA PRO A 119 -22.44 12.34 7.55
C PRO A 119 -20.92 12.23 7.89
N HIS A 120 -20.33 11.03 7.93
CA HIS A 120 -18.98 10.85 8.50
C HIS A 120 -18.12 9.73 7.88
N GLU A 121 -18.15 9.44 6.57
CA GLU A 121 -17.21 8.48 5.95
C GLU A 121 -16.04 9.21 5.24
N ALA A 122 -14.81 8.68 5.36
CA ALA A 122 -13.62 9.19 4.66
C ALA A 122 -12.79 8.07 4.03
N LEU A 123 -12.19 8.34 2.87
CA LEU A 123 -11.21 7.46 2.24
C LEU A 123 -9.87 7.57 3.00
N ILE A 124 -9.44 6.46 3.58
CA ILE A 124 -8.23 6.36 4.42
C ILE A 124 -7.15 5.47 3.79
N GLY A 125 -7.43 4.86 2.64
CA GLY A 125 -6.49 4.01 1.93
C GLY A 125 -6.87 3.83 0.47
N ILE A 126 -5.87 3.59 -0.37
CA ILE A 126 -5.99 3.37 -1.81
C ILE A 126 -5.02 2.27 -2.23
N ALA A 127 -5.48 1.36 -3.08
CA ALA A 127 -4.62 0.46 -3.82
C ALA A 127 -5.11 0.36 -5.25
N TYR A 128 -4.20 0.42 -6.23
CA TYR A 128 -4.56 0.16 -7.61
C TYR A 128 -3.40 -0.42 -8.41
N GLY A 129 -3.76 -1.00 -9.54
CA GLY A 129 -2.83 -1.44 -10.56
C GLY A 129 -3.52 -1.67 -11.89
N TYR A 130 -2.74 -2.10 -12.87
CA TYR A 130 -3.21 -2.43 -14.21
C TYR A 130 -2.30 -3.50 -14.83
N ARG A 131 -2.69 -4.03 -15.99
CA ARG A 131 -1.89 -5.02 -16.71
C ARG A 131 -0.62 -4.36 -17.26
N GLY A 132 0.52 -4.96 -16.94
CA GLY A 132 1.81 -4.52 -17.45
C GLY A 132 1.95 -4.70 -18.96
N ALA A 133 2.65 -3.78 -19.61
CA ALA A 133 2.87 -3.81 -21.06
C ALA A 133 4.28 -3.28 -21.43
N PRO A 134 4.88 -3.75 -22.55
CA PRO A 134 6.26 -3.42 -22.92
C PRO A 134 6.49 -1.96 -23.34
N ASP A 135 5.42 -1.26 -23.74
CA ASP A 135 5.42 0.17 -24.09
C ASP A 135 5.32 1.08 -22.86
N GLN A 136 5.07 0.52 -21.68
CA GLN A 136 5.00 1.29 -20.43
C GLN A 136 6.40 1.58 -19.89
N TRP A 137 6.60 2.82 -19.44
CA TRP A 137 7.90 3.28 -18.94
C TRP A 137 8.44 2.41 -17.79
N TRP A 138 7.60 2.03 -16.83
CA TRP A 138 8.01 1.21 -15.68
C TRP A 138 8.56 -0.16 -16.13
N ASN A 139 7.91 -0.79 -17.12
CA ASN A 139 8.38 -2.04 -17.72
C ASN A 139 9.78 -1.88 -18.33
N GLN A 140 10.01 -0.80 -19.07
CA GLN A 140 11.30 -0.51 -19.70
C GLN A 140 12.43 -0.31 -18.68
N GLN A 141 12.12 0.27 -17.51
CA GLN A 141 13.07 0.39 -16.40
C GLN A 141 13.46 -0.99 -15.87
N LEU A 142 12.48 -1.85 -15.57
CA LEU A 142 12.75 -3.21 -15.09
C LEU A 142 13.54 -4.03 -16.12
N ARG A 143 13.18 -3.98 -17.41
CA ARG A 143 13.94 -4.63 -18.48
C ARG A 143 15.40 -4.17 -18.54
N THR A 144 15.62 -2.87 -18.34
CA THR A 144 16.97 -2.29 -18.35
C THR A 144 17.76 -2.77 -17.14
N GLY A 145 17.17 -2.75 -15.95
CA GLY A 145 17.81 -3.25 -14.73
C GLY A 145 18.15 -4.74 -14.79
N LEU A 146 17.22 -5.58 -15.26
CA LEU A 146 17.43 -7.02 -15.46
C LEU A 146 18.59 -7.29 -16.43
N ARG A 147 18.64 -6.57 -17.56
CA ARG A 147 19.74 -6.67 -18.52
C ARG A 147 21.08 -6.27 -17.90
N GLN A 148 21.12 -5.22 -17.09
CA GLN A 148 22.34 -4.72 -16.45
C GLN A 148 22.94 -5.72 -15.46
N VAL A 149 22.11 -6.49 -14.76
CA VAL A 149 22.56 -7.54 -13.84
C VAL A 149 22.78 -8.90 -14.52
N GLY A 150 22.69 -8.96 -15.85
CA GLY A 150 22.91 -10.18 -16.62
C GLY A 150 21.77 -11.21 -16.53
N TYR A 151 20.55 -10.78 -16.18
CA TYR A 151 19.40 -11.67 -16.14
C TYR A 151 19.08 -12.19 -17.55
N PRO A 152 18.83 -13.50 -17.74
CA PRO A 152 18.66 -14.06 -19.08
C PRO A 152 17.51 -13.41 -19.87
N PRO A 153 17.69 -13.11 -21.18
CA PRO A 153 16.65 -12.46 -21.98
C PRO A 153 15.33 -13.23 -22.04
N GLU A 154 15.38 -14.56 -22.17
CA GLU A 154 14.20 -15.42 -22.21
C GLU A 154 13.46 -15.45 -20.87
N ALA A 155 14.20 -15.51 -19.75
CA ALA A 155 13.62 -15.44 -18.41
C ALA A 155 13.00 -14.06 -18.14
N SER A 156 13.67 -12.98 -18.57
CA SER A 156 13.14 -11.61 -18.50
C SER A 156 11.83 -11.48 -19.29
N ALA A 157 11.79 -12.04 -20.51
CA ALA A 157 10.60 -12.03 -21.33
C ALA A 157 9.47 -12.79 -20.64
N ALA A 158 9.72 -14.01 -20.16
CA ALA A 158 8.73 -14.82 -19.46
C ALA A 158 8.15 -14.09 -18.24
N LEU A 159 9.02 -13.47 -17.43
CA LEU A 159 8.63 -12.67 -16.26
C LEU A 159 7.76 -11.45 -16.61
N LEU A 160 8.00 -10.81 -17.76
CA LEU A 160 7.32 -9.56 -18.14
C LEU A 160 6.20 -9.75 -19.16
N THR A 161 5.90 -11.00 -19.55
CA THR A 161 4.85 -11.29 -20.56
C THR A 161 3.43 -11.11 -20.02
N ASP A 162 3.18 -11.51 -18.78
CA ASP A 162 1.83 -11.53 -18.21
C ASP A 162 1.90 -11.22 -16.71
N TYR A 163 1.73 -9.95 -16.35
CA TYR A 163 1.76 -9.50 -14.96
C TYR A 163 0.82 -8.34 -14.70
N PHE A 164 0.32 -8.27 -13.47
CA PHE A 164 -0.35 -7.12 -12.91
C PHE A 164 0.69 -6.21 -12.23
N GLU A 165 0.76 -4.95 -12.62
CA GLU A 165 1.60 -3.96 -11.94
C GLU A 165 0.82 -3.40 -10.74
N LEU A 166 1.28 -3.69 -9.51
CA LEU A 166 0.80 -3.00 -8.32
C LEU A 166 1.47 -1.62 -8.27
N THR A 167 0.78 -0.63 -8.84
CA THR A 167 1.33 0.71 -9.04
C THR A 167 1.28 1.56 -7.78
N GLU A 168 0.18 1.52 -7.01
CA GLU A 168 0.04 2.30 -5.78
C GLU A 168 -0.62 1.47 -4.67
N LEU A 169 -0.10 1.61 -3.44
CA LEU A 169 -0.70 1.06 -2.22
C LEU A 169 -0.35 1.99 -1.06
N HIS A 170 -1.33 2.76 -0.59
CA HIS A 170 -1.14 3.75 0.47
C HIS A 170 -2.25 3.69 1.49
N VAL A 171 -1.87 3.88 2.75
CA VAL A 171 -2.79 4.00 3.88
C VAL A 171 -2.43 5.25 4.64
N HIS A 172 -3.43 6.05 4.98
CA HIS A 172 -3.26 7.26 5.78
C HIS A 172 -2.50 6.91 7.08
N PRO A 173 -1.51 7.71 7.51
CA PRO A 173 -0.67 7.39 8.67
C PRO A 173 -1.45 7.00 9.93
N ASP A 174 -2.52 7.73 10.24
CA ASP A 174 -3.39 7.48 11.41
C ASP A 174 -4.16 6.14 11.35
N ALA A 175 -4.23 5.52 10.17
CA ALA A 175 -4.89 4.22 9.96
C ALA A 175 -3.89 3.07 9.72
N GLN A 176 -2.59 3.34 9.70
CA GLN A 176 -1.57 2.30 9.54
C GLN A 176 -1.48 1.39 10.77
N GLY A 177 -1.00 0.16 10.59
CA GLY A 177 -0.88 -0.82 11.69
C GLY A 177 -2.17 -1.57 12.04
N HIS A 178 -3.30 -1.24 11.39
CA HIS A 178 -4.60 -1.85 11.65
C HIS A 178 -5.06 -2.83 10.54
N GLY A 179 -4.12 -3.39 9.76
CA GLY A 179 -4.44 -4.37 8.70
C GLY A 179 -5.03 -3.79 7.40
N VAL A 180 -5.26 -2.48 7.30
CA VAL A 180 -5.88 -1.84 6.11
C VAL A 180 -5.13 -2.14 4.81
N GLY A 181 -3.79 -2.08 4.83
CA GLY A 181 -2.98 -2.37 3.64
C GLY A 181 -3.12 -3.83 3.18
N GLN A 182 -3.25 -4.77 4.12
CA GLN A 182 -3.52 -6.17 3.82
C GLN A 182 -4.91 -6.34 3.21
N LEU A 183 -5.94 -5.70 3.77
CA LEU A 183 -7.29 -5.75 3.22
C LEU A 183 -7.34 -5.22 1.78
N LEU A 184 -6.71 -4.08 1.53
CA LEU A 184 -6.62 -3.50 0.19
C LEU A 184 -5.90 -4.42 -0.79
N LEU A 185 -4.73 -4.95 -0.41
CA LEU A 185 -3.93 -5.82 -1.27
C LEU A 185 -4.63 -7.15 -1.58
N THR A 186 -5.28 -7.76 -0.57
CA THR A 186 -6.09 -8.98 -0.78
C THR A 186 -7.21 -8.74 -1.78
N ASN A 187 -7.99 -7.66 -1.62
CA ASN A 187 -9.11 -7.36 -2.53
C ASN A 187 -8.63 -7.03 -3.95
N LEU A 188 -7.50 -6.32 -4.07
CA LEU A 188 -6.93 -5.97 -5.38
C LEU A 188 -6.45 -7.20 -6.15
N LEU A 189 -5.93 -8.22 -5.46
CA LEU A 189 -5.30 -9.39 -6.07
C LEU A 189 -6.18 -10.64 -6.17
N ALA A 190 -7.35 -10.68 -5.51
CA ALA A 190 -8.16 -11.90 -5.37
C ALA A 190 -8.48 -12.61 -6.70
N ASP A 191 -8.94 -11.86 -7.71
CA ASP A 191 -9.43 -12.42 -8.99
C ASP A 191 -8.64 -11.84 -10.17
N ARG A 192 -7.31 -11.85 -10.05
CA ARG A 192 -6.42 -11.39 -11.12
C ARG A 192 -6.11 -12.51 -12.11
N PRO A 193 -6.40 -12.32 -13.42
CA PRO A 193 -6.13 -13.34 -14.44
C PRO A 193 -4.65 -13.43 -14.83
N GLU A 194 -3.84 -12.43 -14.47
CA GLU A 194 -2.41 -12.41 -14.76
C GLU A 194 -1.67 -13.49 -13.96
N ALA A 195 -0.61 -14.07 -14.54
CA ALA A 195 0.21 -15.09 -13.91
C ALA A 195 1.04 -14.60 -12.70
N ARG A 196 1.19 -13.28 -12.52
CA ARG A 196 1.95 -12.69 -11.41
C ARG A 196 1.59 -11.23 -11.15
N VAL A 197 1.97 -10.75 -9.97
CA VAL A 197 1.97 -9.32 -9.62
C VAL A 197 3.41 -8.86 -9.42
N LEU A 198 3.74 -7.68 -9.95
CA LEU A 198 5.04 -7.02 -9.76
C LEU A 198 4.85 -5.62 -9.17
N LEU A 199 5.84 -5.15 -8.41
CA LEU A 199 5.90 -3.78 -7.89
C LEU A 199 7.34 -3.32 -7.74
N SER A 200 7.54 -2.02 -7.57
CA SER A 200 8.80 -1.46 -7.08
C SER A 200 8.59 -0.75 -5.75
N THR A 201 9.52 -0.91 -4.81
CA THR A 201 9.49 -0.23 -3.50
C THR A 201 10.88 0.29 -3.14
N PRO A 202 11.00 1.47 -2.50
CA PRO A 202 12.28 1.93 -1.98
C PRO A 202 12.86 0.89 -1.00
N GLU A 203 14.15 0.61 -1.14
CA GLU A 203 14.86 -0.18 -0.16
C GLU A 203 15.08 0.64 1.11
N VAL A 204 14.95 -0.03 2.25
CA VAL A 204 15.29 0.52 3.56
C VAL A 204 16.22 -0.46 4.27
N PRO A 205 17.14 0.02 5.13
CA PRO A 205 18.02 -0.86 5.89
C PRO A 205 17.22 -1.95 6.61
N GLY A 206 17.66 -3.21 6.47
CA GLY A 206 17.02 -4.37 7.11
C GLY A 206 15.58 -4.65 6.69
N GLU A 207 15.05 -3.99 5.65
CA GLU A 207 13.64 -4.05 5.26
C GLU A 207 12.69 -3.61 6.40
N GLU A 208 13.17 -2.75 7.30
CA GLU A 208 12.51 -2.36 8.55
C GLU A 208 11.42 -1.29 8.35
N ASN A 209 10.43 -1.59 7.50
CA ASN A 209 9.22 -0.79 7.41
C ASN A 209 7.95 -1.65 7.18
N ARG A 210 6.79 -0.99 7.28
CA ARG A 210 5.48 -1.64 7.14
C ARG A 210 5.24 -2.20 5.74
N ALA A 211 5.74 -1.54 4.69
CA ALA A 211 5.55 -1.96 3.31
C ALA A 211 6.29 -3.28 3.03
N TRP A 212 7.57 -3.36 3.37
CA TRP A 212 8.36 -4.58 3.28
C TRP A 212 7.77 -5.72 4.11
N SER A 213 7.42 -5.45 5.37
CA SER A 213 6.75 -6.44 6.23
C SER A 213 5.45 -6.98 5.63
N LEU A 214 4.67 -6.13 4.94
CA LEU A 214 3.46 -6.52 4.23
C LEU A 214 3.79 -7.39 3.01
N TYR A 215 4.70 -6.95 2.15
CA TYR A 215 5.05 -7.68 0.92
C TYR A 215 5.64 -9.05 1.23
N ARG A 216 6.55 -9.16 2.21
CA ARG A 216 7.12 -10.45 2.64
C ARG A 216 6.06 -11.40 3.20
N ARG A 217 5.12 -10.90 4.01
CA ARG A 217 3.98 -11.69 4.50
C ARG A 217 3.07 -12.15 3.37
N PHE A 218 2.89 -11.31 2.36
CA PHE A 218 2.24 -11.64 1.11
C PHE A 218 3.17 -12.38 0.14
N GLY A 219 4.26 -13.03 0.59
CA GLY A 219 5.05 -13.93 -0.26
C GLY A 219 5.71 -13.29 -1.47
N PHE A 220 5.90 -11.96 -1.49
CA PHE A 220 6.67 -11.31 -2.54
C PHE A 220 8.16 -11.61 -2.38
N SER A 221 8.77 -12.06 -3.47
CA SER A 221 10.20 -12.34 -3.59
C SER A 221 10.91 -11.27 -4.42
N ASP A 222 12.23 -11.22 -4.29
CA ASP A 222 13.06 -10.25 -5.01
C ASP A 222 13.15 -10.62 -6.49
N VAL A 223 12.91 -9.63 -7.34
CA VAL A 223 13.15 -9.71 -8.79
C VAL A 223 14.44 -8.98 -9.15
N LEU A 224 14.63 -7.78 -8.58
CA LEU A 224 15.81 -6.96 -8.78
C LEU A 224 16.04 -6.12 -7.53
N ARG A 225 17.30 -5.93 -7.14
CA ARG A 225 17.71 -5.12 -5.99
C ARG A 225 18.68 -4.02 -6.42
N ASN A 226 18.81 -3.00 -5.59
CA ASN A 226 19.71 -1.87 -5.75
C ASN A 226 19.52 -1.11 -7.08
N PHE A 227 18.29 -1.06 -7.59
CA PHE A 227 17.99 -0.31 -8.81
C PHE A 227 17.76 1.16 -8.50
N THR A 228 18.36 2.06 -9.27
CA THR A 228 18.19 3.51 -9.09
C THR A 228 17.41 4.07 -10.28
N PHE A 229 16.26 4.68 -10.02
CA PHE A 229 15.50 5.37 -11.05
C PHE A 229 16.16 6.72 -11.40
N ALA A 230 16.08 7.12 -12.66
CA ALA A 230 16.48 8.45 -13.06
C ALA A 230 15.66 9.50 -12.29
N GLY A 231 16.33 10.37 -11.53
CA GLY A 231 15.70 11.42 -10.74
C GLY A 231 15.32 11.03 -9.30
N ASP A 232 15.56 9.78 -8.86
CA ASP A 232 15.42 9.38 -7.46
C ASP A 232 16.71 8.66 -7.00
N PRO A 233 17.50 9.26 -6.08
CA PRO A 233 18.78 8.69 -5.68
C PRO A 233 18.65 7.47 -4.76
N ARG A 234 17.43 7.16 -4.28
CA ARG A 234 17.22 6.01 -3.39
C ARG A 234 17.35 4.70 -4.18
N PRO A 235 17.92 3.64 -3.59
CA PRO A 235 17.81 2.30 -4.16
C PRO A 235 16.38 1.79 -4.06
N PHE A 236 15.94 1.08 -5.10
CA PHE A 236 14.66 0.40 -5.18
C PHE A 236 14.87 -1.08 -5.42
N ALA A 237 13.98 -1.85 -4.81
CA ALA A 237 13.76 -3.24 -5.17
C ALA A 237 12.56 -3.35 -6.10
N PHE A 238 12.65 -4.25 -7.08
CA PHE A 238 11.49 -4.82 -7.74
C PHE A 238 11.15 -6.13 -7.07
N LEU A 239 9.89 -6.30 -6.72
CA LEU A 239 9.37 -7.50 -6.09
C LEU A 239 8.32 -8.14 -6.99
N GLY A 240 8.19 -9.47 -6.88
CA GLY A 240 7.21 -10.24 -7.63
C GLY A 240 6.59 -11.36 -6.81
N ARG A 241 5.38 -11.76 -7.21
CA ARG A 241 4.69 -12.94 -6.68
C ARG A 241 3.82 -13.57 -7.75
N GLU A 242 3.83 -14.90 -7.83
CA GLU A 242 2.91 -15.66 -8.69
C GLU A 242 1.45 -15.49 -8.25
N LEU A 243 0.55 -15.50 -9.23
CA LEU A 243 -0.89 -15.46 -9.07
C LEU A 243 -1.51 -16.70 -9.75
N PRO A 244 -2.69 -17.17 -9.30
CA PRO A 244 -3.51 -16.62 -8.22
C PRO A 244 -2.86 -16.81 -6.84
N LEU A 245 -3.28 -16.01 -5.85
CA LEU A 245 -2.82 -16.19 -4.48
C LEU A 245 -3.31 -17.55 -3.95
N SER A 246 -2.39 -18.46 -3.60
CA SER A 246 -2.75 -19.74 -2.99
C SER A 246 -3.55 -19.51 -1.70
N VAL A 247 -4.70 -20.18 -1.57
CA VAL A 247 -5.65 -20.07 -0.44
C VAL A 247 -5.04 -20.53 0.91
N HIS A 248 -3.86 -21.16 0.91
CA HIS A 248 -3.26 -21.83 2.08
C HIS A 248 -2.09 -21.09 2.73
N GLN A 249 -2.23 -19.78 2.99
CA GLN A 249 -1.31 -19.05 3.88
C GLN A 249 -2.09 -18.13 4.84
N GLN A 250 -2.97 -18.73 5.65
CA GLN A 250 -3.39 -18.15 6.92
C GLN A 250 -2.57 -18.80 8.05
N PRO A 251 -2.10 -18.05 9.06
CA PRO A 251 -1.40 -18.66 10.19
C PRO A 251 -2.37 -19.60 10.92
N ARG A 252 -1.98 -20.87 11.09
CA ARG A 252 -2.70 -21.78 11.99
C ARG A 252 -2.56 -21.23 13.41
N HIS A 253 -3.67 -20.85 14.03
CA HIS A 253 -3.75 -20.79 15.48
C HIS A 253 -3.68 -22.23 15.99
N ASP A 254 -2.50 -22.65 16.46
CA ASP A 254 -2.36 -23.90 17.21
C ASP A 254 -3.20 -23.77 18.48
N SER A 255 -4.36 -24.42 18.46
CA SER A 255 -5.18 -24.66 19.63
C SER A 255 -4.73 -26.00 20.19
N THR A 256 -3.81 -25.98 21.16
CA THR A 256 -3.47 -27.17 21.94
C THR A 256 -4.71 -27.61 22.72
N PRO A 257 -5.25 -28.82 22.53
CA PRO A 257 -6.31 -29.33 23.39
C PRO A 257 -5.71 -29.74 24.76
N PRO A 258 -6.45 -29.58 25.87
CA PRO A 258 -5.95 -29.95 27.18
C PRO A 258 -5.81 -31.47 27.27
N ILE A 259 -4.63 -31.92 27.70
CA ILE A 259 -4.36 -33.31 28.07
C ILE A 259 -5.21 -33.64 29.29
N GLY A 260 -6.06 -34.65 29.16
CA GLY A 260 -6.89 -35.16 30.25
C GLY A 260 -6.05 -35.81 31.35
N SER A 261 -6.34 -35.47 32.59
CA SER A 261 -5.79 -36.11 33.78
C SER A 261 -6.61 -37.36 34.12
N ARG A 262 -5.93 -38.50 34.29
CA ARG A 262 -6.37 -39.58 35.18
C ARG A 262 -5.71 -39.39 36.54
#